data_AF-I2GVR4-F1
#
_entry.id   AF-I2GVR4-F1
#
_cell.length_a   1.000
_cell.length_b   1.000
_cell.length_c   1.000
_cell.angle_alpha   90.00
_cell.angle_beta   90.00
_cell.angle_gamma   90.00
#
_symmetry.space_group_name_H-M   'P 1'
#
loop_
_entity.id
_entity.type
_entity.pdbx_description
1 polymer ?
#
loop_
_entity_poly.entity_id
_entity_poly.type
_entity_poly.pdbx_seq_one_letter_code
_entity_poly.pdbx_strand_id
1 'polypeptide(L)'
;MSNPFDLLGNDVEDADVVVLPPKEIVKKTTSSKKTDTPPPSANPARANKNRSAKQSTGNDRALKDKSAGRQQNQKKEVSSNSTSKRSTDRKKTDRHSRTGKTDSKKKIDQAWGSDATELDDETAAKQDAESEIAQDAAAAAASASKQMSLQDYMQSVSGNQLNKTPETKQASDVLENAELFVKEQEVLVEPTKVKSLRSKQLKTKEFLDFDATFSDALPKNNRRAGKFNKGGKKNSKKNSPPPKTLDSMNLPSLA
;
A
#
# COMPACT_ATOMS: atom_id res chain seq x y z
N MET A 1 -53.38 33.12 -25.15
CA MET A 1 -53.64 34.27 -24.27
C MET A 1 -52.57 35.31 -24.59
N SER A 2 -52.97 36.48 -25.07
CA SER A 2 -52.10 37.59 -25.44
C SER A 2 -51.56 38.29 -24.20
N ASN A 3 -50.36 38.86 -24.30
CA ASN A 3 -49.72 39.62 -23.23
C ASN A 3 -50.46 40.95 -23.01
N PRO A 4 -51.03 41.23 -21.83
CA PRO A 4 -51.80 42.46 -21.56
C PRO A 4 -50.96 43.74 -21.60
N PHE A 5 -49.62 43.63 -21.60
CA PHE A 5 -48.71 44.77 -21.70
C PHE A 5 -48.41 45.20 -23.14
N ASP A 6 -48.82 44.45 -24.19
CA ASP A 6 -48.73 44.89 -25.60
C ASP A 6 -49.61 46.12 -25.89
N LEU A 7 -50.65 46.35 -25.09
CA LEU A 7 -51.57 47.49 -25.22
C LEU A 7 -51.01 48.79 -24.64
N LEU A 8 -49.89 48.72 -23.90
CA LEU A 8 -49.23 49.86 -23.28
C LEU A 8 -48.07 50.34 -24.17
N GLY A 9 -48.39 50.69 -25.42
CA GLY A 9 -47.83 51.82 -26.18
C GLY A 9 -46.31 52.00 -26.29
N ASN A 10 -45.50 50.98 -25.99
CA ASN A 10 -44.06 50.96 -26.24
C ASN A 10 -43.71 49.76 -27.13
N ASP A 11 -44.53 49.52 -28.14
CA ASP A 11 -44.10 48.74 -29.30
C ASP A 11 -43.02 49.55 -30.02
N VAL A 12 -42.02 48.86 -30.56
CA VAL A 12 -40.85 49.51 -31.18
C VAL A 12 -41.27 50.27 -32.45
N GLU A 13 -41.63 51.54 -32.29
CA GLU A 13 -42.09 52.45 -33.37
C GLU A 13 -41.05 52.61 -34.50
N ASP A 14 -39.77 52.35 -34.22
CA ASP A 14 -38.68 52.40 -35.20
C ASP A 14 -38.32 50.98 -35.69
N ALA A 15 -39.15 50.41 -36.56
CA ALA A 15 -38.77 49.21 -37.29
C ALA A 15 -37.55 49.50 -38.17
N ASP A 16 -36.47 48.73 -38.01
CA ASP A 16 -35.26 48.84 -38.82
C ASP A 16 -35.63 48.79 -40.31
N VAL A 17 -35.45 49.93 -41.00
CA VAL A 17 -35.67 50.02 -42.44
C VAL A 17 -34.70 49.06 -43.13
N VAL A 18 -35.21 48.20 -44.01
CA VAL A 18 -34.38 47.30 -44.82
C VAL A 18 -33.55 48.14 -45.80
N VAL A 19 -32.37 48.57 -45.34
CA VAL A 19 -31.38 49.22 -46.19
C VAL A 19 -30.66 48.13 -46.97
N LEU A 20 -30.71 48.21 -48.30
CA LEU A 20 -29.94 47.34 -49.17
C LEU A 20 -28.44 47.48 -48.86
N PRO A 21 -27.64 46.40 -48.99
CA PRO A 21 -26.20 46.49 -48.82
C PRO A 21 -25.63 47.58 -49.75
N PRO A 22 -24.58 48.30 -49.32
CA PRO A 22 -24.02 49.40 -50.09
C PRO A 22 -23.51 48.88 -51.45
N LYS A 23 -23.57 49.75 -52.47
CA LYS A 23 -23.01 49.45 -53.80
C LYS A 23 -21.51 49.16 -53.70
N GLU A 24 -21.04 48.15 -54.43
CA GLU A 24 -19.63 47.77 -54.46
C GLU A 24 -18.79 48.85 -55.16
N ILE A 25 -17.88 49.49 -54.42
CA ILE A 25 -16.93 50.47 -54.95
C ILE A 25 -15.52 49.90 -54.80
N VAL A 26 -14.92 49.49 -55.92
CA VAL A 26 -13.57 48.89 -55.93
C VAL A 26 -12.50 49.96 -56.13
N LYS A 27 -11.56 50.05 -55.19
CA LYS A 27 -10.40 50.97 -55.30
C LYS A 27 -9.45 50.49 -56.39
N LYS A 28 -9.26 51.32 -57.43
CA LYS A 28 -8.24 51.08 -58.47
C LYS A 28 -6.83 51.23 -57.89
N THR A 29 -5.93 50.31 -58.25
CA THR A 29 -4.52 50.37 -57.87
C THR A 29 -3.69 50.91 -59.04
N THR A 30 -2.69 51.73 -58.76
CA THR A 30 -1.71 52.21 -59.75
C THR A 30 -0.52 51.24 -59.91
N SER A 31 -0.57 50.08 -59.26
CA SER A 31 0.52 49.10 -59.31
C SER A 31 0.63 48.49 -60.70
N SER A 32 1.85 48.49 -61.24
CA SER A 32 2.18 47.83 -62.50
C SER A 32 2.34 46.31 -62.38
N LYS A 33 2.31 45.75 -61.17
CA LYS A 33 2.61 44.34 -60.90
C LYS A 33 1.41 43.48 -61.25
N LYS A 34 1.65 42.41 -62.01
CA LYS A 34 0.63 41.47 -62.53
C LYS A 34 0.78 40.06 -61.96
N THR A 35 1.86 39.80 -61.24
CA THR A 35 2.13 38.50 -60.61
C THR A 35 1.54 38.48 -59.20
N ASP A 36 0.87 37.40 -58.85
CA ASP A 36 0.43 37.13 -57.48
C ASP A 36 1.58 36.54 -56.66
N THR A 37 2.64 37.34 -56.52
CA THR A 37 3.81 36.98 -55.72
C THR A 37 3.96 37.98 -54.58
N PRO A 38 4.25 37.51 -53.35
CA PRO A 38 4.46 38.42 -52.24
C PRO A 38 5.68 39.30 -52.51
N PRO A 39 5.69 40.57 -52.04
CA PRO A 39 6.83 41.46 -52.24
C PRO A 39 8.08 40.89 -51.55
N PRO A 40 9.30 41.28 -51.98
CA PRO A 40 10.55 40.79 -51.38
C PRO A 40 10.69 41.16 -49.89
N SER A 41 9.93 42.16 -49.42
CA SER A 41 9.86 42.54 -48.00
C SER A 41 9.14 41.51 -47.12
N ALA A 42 8.34 40.61 -47.69
CA ALA A 42 7.61 39.54 -46.99
C ALA A 42 8.51 38.33 -46.67
N ASN A 43 9.71 38.58 -46.13
CA ASN A 43 10.68 37.54 -45.81
C ASN A 43 10.43 36.96 -44.39
N PRO A 44 10.17 35.65 -44.23
CA PRO A 44 9.96 35.03 -42.92
C PRO A 44 11.19 35.11 -41.99
N ALA A 45 12.41 35.25 -42.54
CA ALA A 45 13.62 35.44 -41.75
C ALA A 45 13.64 36.76 -40.95
N ARG A 46 12.82 37.75 -41.35
CA ARG A 46 12.66 39.02 -40.61
C ARG A 46 11.68 38.90 -39.43
N ALA A 47 11.11 37.73 -39.18
CA ALA A 47 10.18 37.52 -38.07
C ALA A 47 10.89 37.62 -36.71
N ASN A 48 10.33 38.39 -35.79
CA ASN A 48 10.86 38.49 -34.42
C ASN A 48 10.50 37.22 -33.62
N LYS A 49 11.51 36.38 -33.35
CA LYS A 49 11.38 35.05 -32.72
C LYS A 49 10.66 35.07 -31.37
N ASN A 50 10.83 36.12 -30.57
CA ASN A 50 10.25 36.22 -29.22
C ASN A 50 9.01 37.13 -29.16
N ARG A 51 8.41 37.49 -30.31
CA ARG A 51 7.17 38.28 -30.32
C ARG A 51 6.05 37.60 -29.52
N SER A 52 6.01 36.27 -29.51
CA SER A 52 5.06 35.44 -28.75
C SER A 52 5.18 35.59 -27.23
N ALA A 53 6.39 35.78 -26.70
CA ALA A 53 6.62 36.04 -25.27
C ALA A 53 6.12 37.44 -24.86
N LYS A 54 6.07 38.39 -25.81
CA LYS A 54 5.46 39.72 -25.65
C LYS A 54 3.94 39.72 -25.93
N GLN A 55 3.37 38.60 -26.35
CA GLN A 55 1.91 38.49 -26.50
C GLN A 55 1.26 38.30 -25.13
N SER A 56 -0.04 38.59 -25.06
CA SER A 56 -0.90 38.33 -23.90
C SER A 56 -0.59 36.95 -23.30
N THR A 57 -0.43 36.85 -21.98
CA THR A 57 -0.21 35.59 -21.26
C THR A 57 -1.45 35.23 -20.42
N GLY A 58 -1.47 34.05 -19.81
CA GLY A 58 -2.55 33.63 -18.91
C GLY A 58 -3.94 33.59 -19.57
N ASN A 59 -4.94 34.19 -18.91
CA ASN A 59 -6.33 34.15 -19.36
C ASN A 59 -6.54 34.93 -20.67
N ASP A 60 -5.85 36.06 -20.84
CA ASP A 60 -5.96 36.86 -22.07
C ASP A 60 -5.40 36.09 -23.28
N ARG A 61 -4.31 35.32 -23.10
CA ARG A 61 -3.81 34.38 -24.12
C ARG A 61 -4.87 33.32 -24.46
N ALA A 62 -5.52 32.75 -23.44
CA ALA A 62 -6.44 31.64 -23.62
C ALA A 62 -7.68 32.04 -24.43
N LEU A 63 -8.17 33.27 -24.25
CA LEU A 63 -9.28 33.82 -25.02
C LEU A 63 -8.87 34.26 -26.44
N LYS A 64 -7.65 34.80 -26.60
CA LYS A 64 -7.12 35.25 -27.90
C LYS A 64 -6.53 34.12 -28.76
N ASP A 65 -6.37 32.92 -28.21
CA ASP A 65 -5.83 31.77 -28.94
C ASP A 65 -6.87 31.17 -29.89
N LYS A 66 -6.67 31.40 -31.20
CA LYS A 66 -7.57 30.95 -32.26
C LYS A 66 -7.51 29.44 -32.50
N SER A 67 -6.47 28.76 -31.98
CA SER A 67 -6.28 27.32 -32.13
C SER A 67 -6.98 26.51 -31.05
N ALA A 68 -7.46 27.17 -29.99
CA ALA A 68 -8.17 26.58 -28.88
C ALA A 68 -9.69 26.59 -29.09
N GLY A 69 -10.40 25.82 -28.29
CA GLY A 69 -11.87 25.82 -28.22
C GLY A 69 -12.55 24.66 -28.97
N ARG A 70 -13.85 24.52 -28.70
CA ARG A 70 -14.67 23.40 -29.19
C ARG A 70 -14.74 23.35 -30.71
N GLN A 71 -14.97 24.49 -31.36
CA GLN A 71 -15.09 24.56 -32.82
C GLN A 71 -13.82 24.08 -33.53
N GLN A 72 -12.63 24.36 -32.97
CA GLN A 72 -11.37 23.88 -33.53
C GLN A 72 -11.16 22.38 -33.29
N ASN A 73 -11.56 21.87 -32.12
CA ASN A 73 -11.45 20.45 -31.82
C ASN A 73 -12.41 19.60 -32.66
N GLN A 74 -13.58 20.12 -33.01
CA GLN A 74 -14.56 19.41 -33.85
C GLN A 74 -14.13 19.27 -35.31
N LYS A 75 -13.30 20.20 -35.81
CA LYS A 75 -12.73 20.14 -37.16
C LYS A 75 -11.54 19.18 -37.27
N LYS A 76 -11.03 18.67 -36.14
CA LYS A 76 -9.89 17.75 -36.12
C LYS A 76 -10.41 16.32 -36.13
N GLU A 77 -9.72 15.48 -36.90
CA GLU A 77 -9.97 14.04 -36.89
C GLU A 77 -9.67 13.42 -35.53
N VAL A 78 -10.46 12.42 -35.16
CA VAL A 78 -10.26 11.67 -33.93
C VAL A 78 -9.18 10.61 -34.17
N SER A 79 -8.16 10.57 -33.29
CA SER A 79 -7.10 9.56 -33.38
C SER A 79 -7.69 8.13 -33.32
N SER A 80 -7.15 7.23 -34.14
CA SER A 80 -7.50 5.80 -34.18
C SER A 80 -7.41 5.11 -32.82
N ASN A 81 -6.56 5.61 -31.91
CA ASN A 81 -6.37 5.04 -30.59
C ASN A 81 -7.53 5.36 -29.62
N SER A 82 -8.40 6.32 -29.97
CA SER A 82 -9.55 6.72 -29.13
C SER A 82 -10.57 5.59 -28.91
N THR A 83 -10.72 4.69 -29.89
CA THR A 83 -11.66 3.57 -29.86
C THR A 83 -10.92 2.23 -29.76
N SER A 84 -9.65 2.26 -29.36
CA SER A 84 -8.85 1.04 -29.27
C SER A 84 -9.42 0.09 -28.22
N LYS A 85 -9.56 -1.19 -28.60
CA LYS A 85 -9.97 -2.25 -27.67
C LYS A 85 -8.86 -2.49 -26.66
N ARG A 86 -9.23 -2.98 -25.47
CA ARG A 86 -8.27 -3.37 -24.44
C ARG A 86 -7.29 -4.42 -25.02
N SER A 87 -5.99 -4.11 -25.03
CA SER A 87 -4.95 -5.08 -25.40
C SER A 87 -5.00 -6.28 -24.45
N THR A 88 -4.97 -7.48 -25.01
CA THR A 88 -5.05 -8.77 -24.27
C THR A 88 -3.87 -9.68 -24.59
N ASP A 89 -2.74 -9.11 -25.01
CA ASP A 89 -1.63 -9.86 -25.60
C ASP A 89 -0.99 -10.87 -24.64
N ARG A 90 -1.07 -10.63 -23.32
CA ARG A 90 -0.51 -11.54 -22.29
C ARG A 90 -1.42 -12.70 -21.88
N LYS A 91 -2.71 -12.69 -22.26
CA LYS A 91 -3.64 -13.76 -21.84
C LYS A 91 -3.35 -15.10 -22.51
N LYS A 92 -2.81 -15.07 -23.73
CA LYS A 92 -2.50 -16.29 -24.50
C LYS A 92 -1.28 -17.06 -23.96
N THR A 93 -0.41 -16.41 -23.19
CA THR A 93 0.84 -16.99 -22.70
C THR A 93 0.81 -17.29 -21.20
N ASP A 94 -0.37 -17.33 -20.58
CA ASP A 94 -0.51 -17.42 -19.11
C ASP A 94 0.00 -18.77 -18.55
N ARG A 95 -0.20 -19.86 -19.29
CA ARG A 95 0.32 -21.19 -18.94
C ARG A 95 1.80 -21.38 -19.27
N HIS A 96 2.42 -20.43 -19.98
CA HIS A 96 3.82 -20.52 -20.38
C HIS A 96 4.69 -19.73 -19.41
N SER A 97 5.48 -20.45 -18.61
CA SER A 97 6.45 -19.83 -17.70
C SER A 97 7.42 -18.95 -18.48
N ARG A 98 7.50 -17.68 -18.10
CA ARG A 98 8.45 -16.69 -18.66
C ARG A 98 9.77 -16.66 -17.90
N THR A 99 9.87 -17.42 -16.81
CA THR A 99 11.01 -17.37 -15.89
C THR A 99 12.27 -17.97 -16.51
N GLY A 100 12.12 -18.79 -17.56
CA GLY A 100 13.25 -19.52 -18.18
C GLY A 100 13.88 -20.54 -17.24
N LYS A 101 13.22 -20.83 -16.11
CA LYS A 101 13.64 -21.79 -15.09
C LYS A 101 12.60 -22.91 -15.04
N THR A 102 13.09 -24.14 -14.99
CA THR A 102 12.29 -25.34 -14.73
C THR A 102 13.00 -26.11 -13.63
N ASP A 103 12.24 -26.60 -12.66
CA ASP A 103 12.80 -27.51 -11.65
C ASP A 103 13.06 -28.88 -12.28
N SER A 104 14.07 -29.59 -11.77
CA SER A 104 14.40 -30.94 -12.24
C SER A 104 13.62 -31.99 -11.44
N LYS A 105 13.34 -33.13 -12.08
CA LYS A 105 12.61 -34.24 -11.46
C LYS A 105 13.26 -34.71 -10.16
N LYS A 106 14.59 -34.83 -10.12
CA LYS A 106 15.35 -35.15 -8.90
C LYS A 106 15.05 -34.20 -7.73
N LYS A 107 14.97 -32.88 -7.98
CA LYS A 107 14.71 -31.89 -6.93
C LYS A 107 13.27 -31.98 -6.41
N ILE A 108 12.32 -32.29 -7.30
CA ILE A 108 10.92 -32.51 -6.95
C ILE A 108 10.80 -33.79 -6.11
N ASP A 109 11.37 -34.88 -6.60
CA ASP A 109 11.31 -36.20 -5.96
C ASP A 109 11.99 -36.19 -4.58
N GLN A 110 13.11 -35.47 -4.42
CA GLN A 110 13.77 -35.34 -3.10
C GLN A 110 12.93 -34.53 -2.08
N ALA A 111 12.13 -33.57 -2.55
CA ALA A 111 11.35 -32.70 -1.67
C ALA A 111 9.98 -33.28 -1.32
N TRP A 112 9.39 -34.06 -2.23
CA TRP A 112 8.01 -34.54 -2.12
C TRP A 112 7.89 -36.06 -2.11
N GLY A 113 9.01 -36.79 -2.18
CA GLY A 113 9.02 -38.23 -2.37
C GLY A 113 8.82 -38.62 -3.84
N SER A 114 8.99 -39.90 -4.13
CA SER A 114 8.74 -40.47 -5.44
C SER A 114 8.03 -41.80 -5.32
N ASP A 115 7.17 -42.13 -6.29
CA ASP A 115 6.45 -43.40 -6.33
C ASP A 115 7.39 -44.63 -6.30
N ALA A 116 8.67 -44.46 -6.67
CA ALA A 116 9.65 -45.53 -6.63
C ALA A 116 10.11 -45.90 -5.21
N THR A 117 9.99 -44.99 -4.23
CA THR A 117 10.41 -45.19 -2.84
C THR A 117 9.23 -45.39 -1.88
N GLU A 118 8.01 -45.46 -2.41
CA GLU A 118 6.77 -45.51 -1.63
C GLU A 118 6.75 -46.65 -0.60
N LEU A 119 7.21 -47.85 -0.97
CA LEU A 119 7.28 -48.99 -0.04
C LEU A 119 8.23 -48.71 1.12
N ASP A 120 9.41 -48.17 0.84
CA ASP A 120 10.40 -47.85 1.87
C ASP A 120 9.84 -46.79 2.83
N ASP A 121 9.20 -45.75 2.27
CA ASP A 121 8.55 -44.69 3.02
C ASP A 121 7.41 -45.23 3.92
N GLU A 122 6.58 -46.16 3.40
CA GLU A 122 5.52 -46.84 4.19
C GLU A 122 6.10 -47.69 5.33
N THR A 123 7.17 -48.43 5.07
CA THR A 123 7.79 -49.28 6.10
C THR A 123 8.43 -48.44 7.21
N ALA A 124 9.09 -47.33 6.86
CA ALA A 124 9.64 -46.39 7.83
C ALA A 124 8.53 -45.72 8.64
N ALA A 125 7.47 -45.24 7.98
CA ALA A 125 6.33 -44.64 8.66
C ALA A 125 5.63 -45.61 9.62
N LYS A 126 5.52 -46.90 9.26
CA LYS A 126 5.00 -47.93 10.15
C LYS A 126 5.89 -48.14 11.37
N GLN A 127 7.21 -48.17 11.19
CA GLN A 127 8.17 -48.29 12.29
C GLN A 127 8.12 -47.08 13.23
N ASP A 128 7.94 -45.88 12.67
CA ASP A 128 7.77 -44.66 13.45
C ASP A 128 6.47 -44.71 14.26
N ALA A 129 5.36 -45.15 13.67
CA ALA A 129 4.09 -45.32 14.38
C ALA A 129 4.18 -46.36 15.51
N GLU A 130 4.84 -47.50 15.27
CA GLU A 130 5.08 -48.52 16.31
C GLU A 130 5.97 -47.95 17.43
N SER A 131 6.97 -47.14 17.09
CA SER A 131 7.84 -46.46 18.05
C SER A 131 7.09 -45.42 18.87
N GLU A 132 6.18 -44.65 18.26
CA GLU A 132 5.31 -43.71 18.96
C GLU A 132 4.36 -44.43 19.93
N ILE A 133 3.74 -45.54 19.53
CA ILE A 133 2.89 -46.36 20.43
C ILE A 133 3.70 -46.87 21.62
N ALA A 134 4.93 -47.32 21.39
CA ALA A 134 5.82 -47.77 22.47
C ALA A 134 6.22 -46.62 23.40
N GLN A 135 6.50 -45.44 22.86
CA GLN A 135 6.79 -44.23 23.65
C GLN A 135 5.57 -43.79 24.48
N ASP A 136 4.38 -43.81 23.91
CA ASP A 136 3.14 -43.48 24.62
C ASP A 136 2.83 -44.48 25.74
N ALA A 137 3.01 -45.79 25.50
CA ALA A 137 2.86 -46.81 26.53
C ALA A 137 3.89 -46.63 27.66
N ALA A 138 5.14 -46.29 27.32
CA ALA A 138 6.18 -46.00 28.31
C ALA A 138 5.89 -44.70 29.10
N ALA A 139 5.37 -43.66 28.44
CA ALA A 139 4.95 -42.42 29.09
C ALA A 139 3.75 -42.65 30.03
N ALA A 140 2.78 -43.47 29.62
CA ALA A 140 1.65 -43.88 30.46
C ALA A 140 2.13 -44.67 31.70
N ALA A 141 3.05 -45.63 31.53
CA ALA A 141 3.63 -46.39 32.64
C ALA A 141 4.50 -45.54 33.59
N ALA A 142 5.19 -44.53 33.06
CA ALA A 142 5.96 -43.57 33.85
C ALA A 142 5.05 -42.64 34.68
N SER A 143 3.88 -42.26 34.15
CA SER A 143 2.89 -41.45 34.89
C SER A 143 2.22 -42.20 36.05
N ALA A 144 2.12 -43.53 35.97
CA ALA A 144 1.47 -44.37 36.98
C ALA A 144 2.39 -44.75 38.16
N SER A 145 3.72 -44.65 38.03
CA SER A 145 4.65 -45.28 38.98
C SER A 145 5.27 -44.35 40.04
N LYS A 146 4.98 -43.04 40.04
CA LYS A 146 5.48 -42.09 41.06
C LYS A 146 4.50 -40.98 41.41
N GLN A 147 3.25 -41.33 41.74
CA GLN A 147 2.32 -40.40 42.38
C GLN A 147 1.98 -40.98 43.76
N MET A 148 2.60 -40.45 44.82
CA MET A 148 2.07 -40.70 46.17
C MET A 148 0.68 -40.07 46.22
N SER A 149 -0.31 -40.78 46.76
CA SER A 149 -1.63 -40.17 46.96
C SER A 149 -1.47 -38.96 47.89
N LEU A 150 -2.22 -37.88 47.64
CA LEU A 150 -2.16 -36.69 48.48
C LEU A 150 -2.42 -37.04 49.95
N GLN A 151 -3.27 -38.04 50.19
CA GLN A 151 -3.55 -38.61 51.51
C GLN A 151 -2.30 -39.24 52.15
N ASP A 152 -1.56 -40.10 51.42
CA ASP A 152 -0.34 -40.73 51.92
C ASP A 152 0.79 -39.73 52.13
N TYR A 153 0.87 -38.68 51.29
CA TYR A 153 1.79 -37.57 51.50
C TYR A 153 1.46 -36.82 52.79
N MET A 154 0.19 -36.46 53.02
CA MET A 154 -0.25 -35.79 54.26
C MET A 154 -0.01 -36.66 55.50
N GLN A 155 -0.21 -37.97 55.40
CA GLN A 155 0.11 -38.90 56.47
C GLN A 155 1.62 -38.97 56.75
N SER A 156 2.47 -39.01 55.72
CA SER A 156 3.93 -39.00 55.88
C SER A 156 4.43 -37.71 56.56
N VAL A 157 3.80 -36.57 56.25
CA VAL A 157 4.09 -35.27 56.89
C VAL A 157 3.64 -35.27 58.35
N SER A 158 2.45 -35.81 58.63
CA SER A 158 1.90 -35.86 60.00
C SER A 158 2.58 -36.90 60.91
N GLY A 159 3.09 -37.99 60.34
CA GLY A 159 3.79 -39.06 61.05
C GLY A 159 5.28 -38.80 61.27
N ASN A 160 5.81 -37.69 60.73
CA ASN A 160 7.19 -37.30 60.94
C ASN A 160 7.34 -36.80 62.38
N GLN A 161 7.84 -37.66 63.26
CA GLN A 161 7.97 -37.43 64.71
C GLN A 161 8.96 -36.30 65.08
N LEU A 162 9.49 -35.56 64.10
CA LEU A 162 10.35 -34.40 64.31
C LEU A 162 9.65 -33.24 65.04
N ASN A 163 8.32 -33.17 65.01
CA ASN A 163 7.52 -32.13 65.68
C ASN A 163 6.77 -32.64 66.93
N LYS A 164 7.19 -33.76 67.52
CA LYS A 164 6.59 -34.23 68.76
C LYS A 164 7.16 -33.41 69.93
N THR A 165 6.40 -32.43 70.41
CA THR A 165 6.74 -31.68 71.62
C THR A 165 6.84 -32.67 72.80
N PRO A 166 7.96 -32.73 73.53
CA PRO A 166 8.08 -33.65 74.67
C PRO A 166 7.05 -33.27 75.74
N GLU A 167 6.33 -34.26 76.26
CA GLU A 167 5.37 -34.05 77.34
C GLU A 167 6.11 -33.54 78.59
N THR A 168 5.83 -32.30 78.96
CA THR A 168 6.39 -31.65 80.15
C THR A 168 5.76 -32.26 81.40
N LYS A 169 6.57 -32.95 82.21
CA LYS A 169 6.21 -33.24 83.60
C LYS A 169 6.10 -31.91 84.34
N GLN A 170 4.89 -31.58 84.80
CA GLN A 170 4.62 -30.43 85.65
C GLN A 170 5.47 -30.55 86.93
N ALA A 171 6.50 -29.71 87.03
CA ALA A 171 7.18 -29.38 88.27
C ALA A 171 7.23 -27.85 88.34
N SER A 172 6.55 -27.33 89.36
CA SER A 172 6.41 -25.93 89.66
C SER A 172 7.71 -25.32 90.18
N ASP A 173 7.76 -24.01 90.03
CA ASP A 173 8.48 -23.03 90.84
C ASP A 173 9.87 -22.54 90.39
N VAL A 174 9.91 -21.21 90.33
CA VAL A 174 11.05 -20.28 90.36
C VAL A 174 11.76 -19.99 89.03
N LEU A 175 11.15 -19.09 88.24
CA LEU A 175 11.85 -18.28 87.24
C LEU A 175 11.33 -16.82 87.28
N GLU A 176 11.58 -16.11 88.38
CA GLU A 176 11.24 -14.68 88.52
C GLU A 176 12.43 -13.74 88.24
N ASN A 177 13.60 -14.24 87.81
CA ASN A 177 14.76 -13.39 87.52
C ASN A 177 15.62 -13.90 86.34
N ALA A 178 15.07 -13.91 85.13
CA ALA A 178 15.87 -14.13 83.92
C ALA A 178 15.55 -13.06 82.87
N GLU A 179 16.51 -12.17 82.61
CA GLU A 179 16.47 -11.20 81.52
C GLU A 179 16.43 -11.89 80.15
N LEU A 180 15.59 -11.35 79.27
CA LEU A 180 15.42 -11.82 77.90
C LEU A 180 16.63 -11.38 77.04
N PHE A 181 17.58 -12.29 76.80
CA PHE A 181 18.71 -12.01 75.92
C PHE A 181 18.29 -12.11 74.45
N VAL A 182 17.84 -10.99 73.87
CA VAL A 182 17.61 -10.88 72.42
C VAL A 182 18.96 -10.67 71.74
N LYS A 183 19.37 -11.63 70.91
CA LYS A 183 20.57 -11.51 70.08
C LYS A 183 20.30 -10.51 68.96
N GLU A 184 20.72 -9.27 69.14
CA GLU A 184 20.81 -8.30 68.05
C GLU A 184 21.97 -8.72 67.13
N GLN A 185 21.65 -9.14 65.91
CA GLN A 185 22.64 -9.36 64.86
C GLN A 185 22.89 -8.04 64.15
N GLU A 186 23.92 -7.32 64.57
CA GLU A 186 24.44 -6.19 63.81
C GLU A 186 25.11 -6.68 62.52
N VAL A 187 24.65 -6.17 61.37
CA VAL A 187 25.26 -6.43 60.06
C VAL A 187 26.52 -5.57 59.95
N LEU A 188 27.68 -6.17 60.21
CA LEU A 188 28.98 -5.48 60.28
C LEU A 188 29.43 -4.84 58.94
N VAL A 189 28.86 -5.23 57.79
CA VAL A 189 29.16 -4.62 56.49
C VAL A 189 27.93 -4.64 55.59
N GLU A 190 27.52 -3.48 55.08
CA GLU A 190 26.46 -3.40 54.07
C GLU A 190 26.89 -4.09 52.75
N PRO A 191 26.04 -4.92 52.13
CA PRO A 191 26.38 -5.60 50.89
C PRO A 191 26.42 -4.61 49.71
N THR A 192 27.63 -4.21 49.31
CA THR A 192 27.89 -3.20 48.27
C THR A 192 27.66 -3.66 46.82
N LYS A 193 27.00 -4.80 46.59
CA LYS A 193 26.82 -5.34 45.22
C LYS A 193 25.42 -5.88 44.97
N VAL A 194 24.54 -4.97 44.56
CA VAL A 194 23.25 -5.31 43.96
C VAL A 194 23.50 -5.81 42.53
N LYS A 195 23.33 -7.11 42.30
CA LYS A 195 23.29 -7.66 40.93
C LYS A 195 21.97 -7.21 40.29
N SER A 196 22.03 -6.26 39.35
CA SER A 196 20.87 -5.94 38.52
C SER A 196 20.60 -7.11 37.58
N LEU A 197 19.48 -7.79 37.81
CA LEU A 197 18.97 -8.79 36.89
C LEU A 197 18.54 -8.07 35.62
N ARG A 198 19.32 -8.23 34.55
CA ARG A 198 18.96 -7.76 33.21
C ARG A 198 17.81 -8.63 32.70
N SER A 199 16.57 -8.22 32.95
CA SER A 199 15.40 -8.89 32.39
C SER A 199 15.40 -8.72 30.87
N LYS A 200 15.50 -9.84 30.15
CA LYS A 200 15.20 -9.85 28.71
C LYS A 200 13.71 -9.68 28.54
N GLN A 201 13.31 -8.70 27.73
CA GLN A 201 11.91 -8.47 27.37
C GLN A 201 11.37 -9.70 26.65
N LEU A 202 10.45 -10.42 27.31
CA LEU A 202 9.74 -11.54 26.72
C LEU A 202 8.90 -11.01 25.56
N LYS A 203 8.90 -11.76 24.44
CA LYS A 203 8.11 -11.44 23.25
C LYS A 203 6.64 -11.44 23.65
N THR A 204 6.05 -10.26 23.77
CA THR A 204 4.62 -10.08 23.99
C THR A 204 3.89 -10.21 22.66
N LYS A 205 2.77 -10.93 22.66
CA LYS A 205 1.86 -10.96 21.50
C LYS A 205 1.14 -9.61 21.47
N GLU A 206 1.51 -8.75 20.54
CA GLU A 206 0.74 -7.55 20.24
C GLU A 206 -0.45 -7.94 19.36
N PHE A 207 -1.66 -7.75 19.88
CA PHE A 207 -2.88 -7.88 19.11
C PHE A 207 -3.09 -6.57 18.36
N LEU A 208 -3.10 -6.64 17.02
CA LEU A 208 -3.44 -5.51 16.17
C LEU A 208 -4.96 -5.49 16.02
N ASP A 209 -5.63 -4.60 16.73
CA ASP A 209 -7.05 -4.33 16.52
C ASP A 209 -7.19 -3.59 15.18
N PHE A 210 -7.63 -4.30 14.14
CA PHE A 210 -7.89 -3.71 12.84
C PHE A 210 -9.39 -3.64 12.59
N ASP A 211 -9.89 -2.43 12.37
CA ASP A 211 -11.25 -2.22 11.88
C ASP A 211 -11.28 -2.48 10.37
N ALA A 212 -11.72 -3.68 10.00
CA ALA A 212 -11.94 -4.07 8.62
C ALA A 212 -13.15 -3.33 8.04
N THR A 213 -12.90 -2.23 7.31
CA THR A 213 -13.95 -1.61 6.49
C THR A 213 -13.95 -2.24 5.09
N PHE A 214 -14.96 -3.06 4.82
CA PHE A 214 -15.16 -3.67 3.50
C PHE A 214 -15.73 -2.63 2.52
N SER A 215 -15.08 -2.45 1.38
CA SER A 215 -15.51 -1.49 0.35
C SER A 215 -16.91 -1.77 -0.23
N ASP A 216 -17.45 -2.97 -0.02
CA ASP A 216 -18.81 -3.35 -0.42
C ASP A 216 -19.91 -2.95 0.59
N ALA A 217 -19.55 -2.62 1.84
CA ALA A 217 -20.51 -2.19 2.87
C ALA A 217 -20.73 -0.67 2.89
N LEU A 218 -19.94 0.10 2.13
CA LEU A 218 -20.13 1.53 1.98
C LEU A 218 -21.28 1.81 1.00
N PRO A 219 -22.27 2.65 1.36
CA PRO A 219 -23.36 2.97 0.45
C PRO A 219 -22.79 3.58 -0.84
N LYS A 220 -23.05 2.92 -1.97
CA LYS A 220 -22.66 3.42 -3.30
C LYS A 220 -23.26 4.81 -3.48
N ASN A 221 -22.39 5.81 -3.45
CA ASN A 221 -22.76 7.22 -3.59
C ASN A 221 -23.28 7.45 -5.02
N ASN A 222 -24.58 7.25 -5.21
CA ASN A 222 -25.32 7.56 -6.42
C ASN A 222 -25.45 9.09 -6.56
N ARG A 223 -24.35 9.77 -6.88
CA ARG A 223 -24.37 11.18 -7.31
C ARG A 223 -24.18 11.26 -8.81
N ARG A 224 -25.26 10.96 -9.53
CA ARG A 224 -25.54 11.62 -10.81
C ARG A 224 -26.08 13.01 -10.49
N ALA A 225 -25.22 14.03 -10.61
CA ALA A 225 -25.51 15.41 -11.00
C ALA A 225 -24.50 16.38 -10.36
N GLY A 226 -24.00 17.34 -11.15
CA GLY A 226 -23.47 18.60 -10.60
C GLY A 226 -21.95 18.77 -10.63
N LYS A 227 -21.43 19.16 -11.80
CA LYS A 227 -20.65 20.39 -12.01
C LYS A 227 -19.88 20.98 -10.80
N PHE A 228 -18.58 21.19 -11.03
CA PHE A 228 -17.62 22.01 -10.27
C PHE A 228 -16.95 21.38 -9.03
N ASN A 229 -15.73 20.87 -9.22
CA ASN A 229 -14.63 21.19 -8.32
C ASN A 229 -13.30 21.17 -9.07
N LYS A 230 -12.85 22.38 -9.40
CA LYS A 230 -11.54 22.70 -9.98
C LYS A 230 -10.75 23.41 -8.89
N GLY A 231 -9.75 22.74 -8.31
CA GLY A 231 -8.84 23.38 -7.36
C GLY A 231 -8.07 22.38 -6.51
N GLY A 232 -6.84 22.06 -6.90
CA GLY A 232 -5.98 21.19 -6.10
C GLY A 232 -4.71 20.75 -6.82
N LYS A 233 -3.86 21.71 -7.20
CA LYS A 233 -2.46 21.41 -7.55
C LYS A 233 -1.77 20.82 -6.33
N LYS A 234 -1.21 19.61 -6.44
CA LYS A 234 0.01 19.25 -5.70
C LYS A 234 1.07 18.78 -6.67
N ASN A 235 2.14 19.58 -6.71
CA ASN A 235 3.42 19.29 -7.31
C ASN A 235 3.93 17.93 -6.80
N SER A 236 4.11 16.95 -7.68
CA SER A 236 5.06 15.86 -7.45
C SER A 236 6.21 16.02 -8.44
N LYS A 237 7.36 16.47 -7.93
CA LYS A 237 8.65 16.40 -8.62
C LYS A 237 8.86 14.94 -9.06
N LYS A 238 8.83 14.68 -10.37
CA LYS A 238 9.31 13.42 -10.93
C LYS A 238 10.83 13.53 -11.07
N ASN A 239 11.55 12.88 -10.15
CA ASN A 239 12.90 12.40 -10.44
C ASN A 239 12.78 11.36 -11.55
N SER A 240 13.10 11.75 -12.77
CA SER A 240 13.32 10.81 -13.87
C SER A 240 14.83 10.57 -13.95
N PRO A 241 15.32 9.32 -13.93
CA PRO A 241 16.73 9.05 -14.20
C PRO A 241 17.06 9.42 -15.65
N PRO A 242 18.31 9.84 -15.96
CA PRO A 242 18.71 10.18 -17.31
C PRO A 242 18.60 8.96 -18.24
N PRO A 243 18.39 9.16 -19.55
CA PRO A 243 18.37 8.08 -20.51
C PRO A 243 19.73 7.36 -20.52
N LYS A 244 19.71 6.03 -20.46
CA LYS A 244 20.90 5.20 -20.64
C LYS A 244 21.44 5.42 -22.05
N THR A 245 22.60 6.04 -22.17
CA THR A 245 23.39 6.06 -23.40
C THR A 245 23.86 4.64 -23.69
N LEU A 246 23.68 4.18 -24.93
CA LEU A 246 24.27 2.92 -25.39
C LEU A 246 25.79 3.06 -25.36
N ASP A 247 26.45 2.18 -24.63
CA ASP A 247 27.90 2.13 -24.52
C ASP A 247 28.48 1.52 -25.81
N SER A 248 28.92 2.38 -26.73
CA SER A 248 29.42 1.96 -28.05
C SER A 248 30.74 1.20 -28.01
N MET A 249 31.32 1.02 -26.82
CA MET A 249 32.56 0.28 -26.59
C MET A 249 32.36 -1.25 -26.53
N ASN A 250 31.12 -1.73 -26.46
CA ASN A 250 30.79 -3.17 -26.35
C ASN A 250 29.91 -3.68 -27.50
N LEU A 251 29.89 -3.00 -28.65
CA LEU A 251 29.26 -3.54 -29.85
C LEU A 251 30.28 -4.43 -30.60
N PRO A 252 29.93 -5.66 -30.99
CA PRO A 252 30.80 -6.47 -31.83
C PRO A 252 31.05 -5.74 -33.15
N SER A 253 32.33 -5.58 -33.51
CA SER A 253 32.70 -5.04 -34.82
C SER A 253 32.19 -6.01 -35.89
N LEU A 254 31.25 -5.54 -36.72
CA LEU A 254 30.88 -6.22 -37.95
C LEU A 254 32.10 -6.20 -38.88
N ALA A 255 32.75 -7.36 -39.01
CA ALA A 255 33.61 -7.69 -40.14
C ALA A 255 32.76 -8.37 -41.22
#